data_AF-A0A9P5RZ53-F1
#
_entry.id   AF-A0A9P5RZ53-F1
#
_cell.length_a   1.000
_cell.length_b   1.000
_cell.length_c   1.000
_cell.angle_alpha   90.00
_cell.angle_beta   90.00
_cell.angle_gamma   90.00
#
_symmetry.space_group_name_H-M   'P 1'
#
loop_
_entity.id
_entity.type
_entity.pdbx_description
1 polymer ?
#
loop_
_entity_poly.entity_id
_entity_poly.type
_entity_poly.pdbx_seq_one_letter_code
_entity_poly.pdbx_strand_id
1 'polypeptide(L)'
;MASTTLRANKASKAKADTTGAGTSSSSNPHKTTTTSTSTSTTATTLTHSSTSTMTTPEPPKLKHLAVYRYATWLEENQLKKTAVWIAVAAAVLVRWTVGLGPYSGQGVPPRFGDYEAQRHWMELTIHRPIREWYSDHSKWWDLDYPPLTAYVSWICGFLGAKINPEWFAWETSRGYESVDAKLYMRSTVLIFELLIYISSVVVFTQRWFAHKPWTRQHTALLLILLQPGVILIDSGHFQYNTVMLGLVVWAVNFFLADQDVLGSVAFCLALGFKQMALYFSPAVFAYLLGKSFRQGFFGCIWKLIKLGMAVVLTLGLLFSPWMQSKEEILQVVHRIFPVFRGLYQDKVANVWCAVNIAIKLRERFTIQDLVRFSTLATLLSFLPSLVHLVAKPTKRGLIYGLINSSLSFFLLSFQVHEKSILLPALPITLLILDEPALGALFNTLATFSMFPLLRHEELTTQYYVLLGLWVWMTTGTFSNVSSLLKFLSALNLLVIASMHLGEMFVAPPARYPDLYAVLNSLWSAAGFVLYWAYFNYRQFTMVNTPKMGFRITKSKSYKLA
;
A
#
# COMPACT_ATOMS: atom_id res chain seq x y z
N MET A 1 -41.60 -22.15 -46.29
CA MET A 1 -41.87 -22.15 -44.84
C MET A 1 -40.85 -21.18 -44.24
N ALA A 2 -41.17 -19.91 -43.96
CA ALA A 2 -42.06 -19.38 -42.91
C ALA A 2 -41.44 -19.55 -41.50
N SER A 3 -41.26 -18.51 -40.66
CA SER A 3 -41.49 -17.05 -40.79
C SER A 3 -40.39 -16.29 -40.00
N THR A 4 -40.34 -14.96 -39.76
CA THR A 4 -41.37 -13.96 -39.38
C THR A 4 -40.94 -12.53 -39.76
N THR A 5 -41.90 -11.60 -39.87
CA THR A 5 -41.74 -10.22 -40.36
C THR A 5 -41.43 -9.17 -39.29
N LEU A 6 -40.74 -8.10 -39.71
CA LEU A 6 -40.71 -6.76 -39.09
C LEU A 6 -41.23 -5.74 -40.12
N ARG A 7 -41.84 -4.62 -39.69
CA ARG A 7 -42.50 -3.65 -40.61
C ARG A 7 -42.10 -2.19 -40.34
N ALA A 8 -42.07 -1.38 -41.40
CA ALA A 8 -41.73 0.05 -41.43
C ALA A 8 -42.77 0.94 -40.68
N ASN A 9 -42.51 2.16 -40.16
CA ASN A 9 -41.48 3.21 -40.33
C ASN A 9 -41.87 4.41 -41.26
N LYS A 10 -41.73 5.65 -40.72
CA LYS A 10 -41.65 7.01 -41.33
C LYS A 10 -42.91 7.87 -41.75
N ALA A 11 -42.73 9.18 -41.48
CA ALA A 11 -43.22 10.41 -42.18
C ALA A 11 -44.68 10.93 -41.98
N SER A 12 -45.01 12.25 -42.04
CA SER A 12 -44.25 13.53 -41.86
C SER A 12 -45.17 14.80 -41.90
N LYS A 13 -44.61 16.00 -41.58
CA LYS A 13 -45.04 17.40 -41.93
C LYS A 13 -46.13 18.18 -41.12
N ALA A 14 -45.65 19.11 -40.26
CA ALA A 14 -45.67 20.60 -40.38
C ALA A 14 -46.94 21.50 -40.48
N LYS A 15 -46.82 22.69 -39.84
CA LYS A 15 -47.69 23.93 -39.78
C LYS A 15 -49.01 23.80 -38.98
N ALA A 16 -49.51 24.71 -38.11
CA ALA A 16 -49.34 26.16 -37.79
C ALA A 16 -50.51 27.05 -38.27
N ASP A 17 -50.93 28.16 -37.62
CA ASP A 17 -50.34 28.92 -36.48
C ASP A 17 -51.17 28.85 -35.16
N THR A 18 -51.77 29.85 -34.46
CA THR A 18 -52.03 31.31 -34.66
C THR A 18 -52.24 32.07 -33.30
N THR A 19 -52.74 33.32 -33.32
CA THR A 19 -52.82 34.42 -32.30
C THR A 19 -53.92 34.40 -31.19
N GLY A 20 -53.71 35.14 -30.08
CA GLY A 20 -54.75 35.66 -29.15
C GLY A 20 -54.21 36.63 -28.07
N ALA A 21 -54.97 37.65 -27.62
CA ALA A 21 -54.49 38.71 -26.70
C ALA A 21 -55.59 39.39 -25.83
N GLY A 22 -55.16 40.18 -24.81
CA GLY A 22 -55.98 41.01 -23.89
C GLY A 22 -56.03 40.44 -22.45
N THR A 23 -55.82 41.10 -21.30
CA THR A 23 -56.00 42.48 -20.73
C THR A 23 -57.25 42.63 -19.83
N SER A 24 -57.05 43.14 -18.60
CA SER A 24 -58.07 43.63 -17.63
C SER A 24 -59.02 42.59 -16.99
N SER A 25 -59.76 42.86 -15.89
CA SER A 25 -59.42 43.58 -14.63
C SER A 25 -60.51 43.37 -13.53
N SER A 26 -60.15 43.56 -12.25
CA SER A 26 -61.04 43.92 -11.11
C SER A 26 -61.99 42.87 -10.46
N SER A 27 -62.58 43.27 -9.32
CA SER A 27 -63.72 42.70 -8.55
C SER A 27 -63.65 41.30 -7.89
N ASN A 28 -63.11 41.26 -6.66
CA ASN A 28 -63.82 41.09 -5.35
C ASN A 28 -65.36 40.78 -5.34
N PRO A 29 -65.99 40.31 -4.22
CA PRO A 29 -65.48 40.10 -2.84
C PRO A 29 -66.01 38.83 -2.08
N HIS A 30 -65.85 38.84 -0.74
CA HIS A 30 -66.52 38.02 0.31
C HIS A 30 -65.96 36.60 0.59
N LYS A 31 -65.99 36.09 1.85
CA LYS A 31 -66.68 36.53 3.09
C LYS A 31 -65.93 36.08 4.37
N THR A 32 -65.86 36.94 5.41
CA THR A 32 -65.95 36.70 6.89
C THR A 32 -65.18 35.54 7.59
N THR A 33 -64.66 35.63 8.82
CA THR A 33 -64.88 36.56 9.96
C THR A 33 -63.73 36.44 11.01
N THR A 34 -63.55 37.46 11.90
CA THR A 34 -62.99 37.42 13.30
C THR A 34 -61.74 36.58 13.61
N THR A 35 -60.69 37.02 14.33
CA THR A 35 -60.40 38.17 15.23
C THR A 35 -58.88 38.20 15.49
N SER A 36 -58.22 39.15 16.17
CA SER A 36 -58.59 40.36 16.93
C SER A 36 -57.49 41.45 16.78
N THR A 37 -57.51 42.50 17.60
CA THR A 37 -56.57 43.63 17.60
C THR A 37 -55.63 43.68 18.82
N SER A 38 -54.38 44.08 18.60
CA SER A 38 -53.69 45.11 19.42
C SER A 38 -52.42 45.60 18.72
N THR A 39 -52.27 46.91 18.54
CA THR A 39 -51.14 47.54 17.83
C THR A 39 -50.12 48.17 18.77
N SER A 40 -48.83 48.05 18.47
CA SER A 40 -47.85 49.10 18.79
C SER A 40 -46.63 49.04 17.87
N THR A 41 -46.26 50.17 17.26
CA THR A 41 -45.16 50.30 16.31
C THR A 41 -43.87 50.73 17.02
N THR A 42 -42.73 50.11 16.69
CA THR A 42 -41.39 50.74 16.70
C THR A 42 -40.48 49.93 15.78
N ALA A 43 -39.67 50.59 14.96
CA ALA A 43 -38.77 49.91 14.02
C ALA A 43 -37.45 49.49 14.70
N THR A 44 -36.90 48.34 14.33
CA THR A 44 -35.49 48.01 14.59
C THR A 44 -34.94 47.15 13.46
N THR A 45 -33.93 47.65 12.77
CA THR A 45 -33.28 46.95 11.66
C THR A 45 -32.45 45.79 12.20
N LEU A 46 -32.86 44.55 11.92
CA LEU A 46 -32.06 43.36 12.19
C LEU A 46 -31.77 42.62 10.88
N THR A 47 -30.47 42.47 10.59
CA THR A 47 -29.95 41.78 9.42
C THR A 47 -30.23 40.28 9.49
N HIS A 48 -30.66 39.68 8.37
CA HIS A 48 -30.68 38.22 8.24
C HIS A 48 -29.25 37.65 8.31
N SER A 49 -28.83 37.22 9.50
CA SER A 49 -27.66 36.37 9.68
C SER A 49 -27.99 34.96 9.18
N SER A 50 -27.75 34.74 7.88
CA SER A 50 -27.80 33.43 7.24
C SER A 50 -26.80 32.49 7.91
N THR A 51 -27.26 31.80 8.95
CA THR A 51 -26.46 30.87 9.76
C THR A 51 -26.12 29.66 8.89
N SER A 52 -25.01 29.75 8.18
CA SER A 52 -24.50 28.69 7.32
C SER A 52 -24.09 27.51 8.18
N THR A 53 -25.01 26.56 8.33
CA THR A 53 -24.71 25.25 8.90
C THR A 53 -23.63 24.61 8.05
N MET A 54 -22.38 24.66 8.53
CA MET A 54 -21.26 23.96 7.91
C MET A 54 -21.54 22.46 7.91
N THR A 55 -22.14 21.99 6.82
CA THR A 55 -22.36 20.58 6.56
C THR A 55 -20.99 19.91 6.49
N THR A 56 -20.69 19.10 7.52
CA THR A 56 -19.57 18.16 7.44
C THR A 56 -19.76 17.33 6.17
N PRO A 57 -18.76 17.25 5.29
CA PRO A 57 -18.93 16.58 4.00
C PRO A 57 -19.43 15.14 4.23
N GLU A 58 -20.55 14.82 3.60
CA GLU A 58 -21.16 13.49 3.72
C GLU A 58 -20.10 12.45 3.30
N PRO A 59 -19.79 11.44 4.14
CA PRO A 59 -18.77 10.46 3.78
C PRO A 59 -19.17 9.79 2.46
N PRO A 60 -18.22 9.47 1.57
CA PRO A 60 -18.51 8.91 0.26
C PRO A 60 -19.46 7.72 0.40
N LYS A 61 -20.49 7.66 -0.44
CA LYS A 61 -21.56 6.65 -0.35
C LYS A 61 -21.02 5.29 -0.76
N LEU A 62 -20.34 4.63 0.19
CA LEU A 62 -19.66 3.34 -0.01
C LEU A 62 -20.58 2.26 -0.58
N LYS A 63 -21.91 2.42 -0.44
CA LYS A 63 -22.97 1.70 -1.17
C LYS A 63 -22.70 1.50 -2.69
N HIS A 64 -21.88 2.35 -3.32
CA HIS A 64 -21.50 2.21 -4.74
C HIS A 64 -20.34 1.21 -4.99
N LEU A 65 -19.54 0.82 -3.99
CA LEU A 65 -18.50 -0.20 -4.15
C LEU A 65 -19.13 -1.60 -4.18
N ALA A 66 -18.68 -2.46 -5.10
CA ALA A 66 -19.13 -3.84 -5.18
C ALA A 66 -18.88 -4.60 -3.86
N VAL A 67 -17.68 -4.44 -3.31
CA VAL A 67 -17.24 -5.04 -2.03
C VAL A 67 -18.12 -4.60 -0.85
N TYR A 68 -18.57 -3.34 -0.82
CA TYR A 68 -19.46 -2.86 0.23
C TYR A 68 -20.88 -3.42 0.10
N ARG A 69 -21.40 -3.58 -1.13
CA ARG A 69 -22.71 -4.23 -1.34
C ARG A 69 -22.67 -5.69 -0.90
N TYR A 70 -21.58 -6.41 -1.20
CA TYR A 70 -21.35 -7.76 -0.67
C TYR A 70 -21.28 -7.79 0.86
N ALA A 71 -20.58 -6.84 1.48
CA ALA A 71 -20.56 -6.70 2.94
C ALA A 71 -21.96 -6.43 3.51
N THR A 72 -22.79 -5.60 2.86
CA THR A 72 -24.18 -5.35 3.30
C THR A 72 -25.02 -6.61 3.22
N TRP A 73 -24.92 -7.37 2.13
CA TRP A 73 -25.61 -8.64 1.96
C TRP A 73 -25.20 -9.67 3.04
N LEU A 74 -23.92 -9.74 3.41
CA LEU A 74 -23.44 -10.57 4.54
C LEU A 74 -23.98 -10.08 5.91
N GLU A 75 -24.17 -8.78 6.09
CA GLU A 75 -24.76 -8.18 7.29
C GLU A 75 -26.26 -8.50 7.40
N GLU A 76 -27.00 -8.40 6.30
CA GLU A 76 -28.43 -8.73 6.17
C GLU A 76 -28.70 -10.24 6.36
N ASN A 77 -27.85 -11.11 5.82
CA ASN A 77 -27.94 -12.56 5.99
C ASN A 77 -27.30 -13.07 7.30
N GLN A 78 -26.97 -12.19 8.24
CA GLN A 78 -26.40 -12.49 9.56
C GLN A 78 -25.02 -13.21 9.56
N LEU A 79 -24.35 -13.32 8.41
CA LEU A 79 -23.10 -14.06 8.20
C LEU A 79 -21.84 -13.40 8.80
N LYS A 80 -21.98 -12.39 9.68
CA LYS A 80 -20.87 -11.58 10.21
C LYS A 80 -19.73 -12.38 10.85
N LYS A 81 -20.04 -13.51 11.51
CA LYS A 81 -19.07 -14.39 12.17
C LYS A 81 -18.25 -15.22 11.17
N THR A 82 -18.89 -15.72 10.10
CA THR A 82 -18.25 -16.53 9.06
C THR A 82 -17.57 -15.68 7.99
N ALA A 83 -18.09 -14.48 7.72
CA ALA A 83 -17.60 -13.55 6.72
C ALA A 83 -16.08 -13.26 6.80
N VAL A 84 -15.49 -13.13 8.00
CA VAL A 84 -14.03 -12.93 8.14
C VAL A 84 -13.26 -14.14 7.57
N TRP A 85 -13.71 -15.35 7.87
CA TRP A 85 -13.13 -16.59 7.32
C TRP A 85 -13.37 -16.71 5.81
N ILE A 86 -14.53 -16.28 5.30
CA ILE A 86 -14.82 -16.24 3.86
C ILE A 86 -13.87 -15.27 3.14
N ALA A 87 -13.60 -14.09 3.71
CA ALA A 87 -12.63 -13.13 3.15
C ALA A 87 -11.20 -13.68 3.16
N VAL A 88 -10.79 -14.37 4.23
CA VAL A 88 -9.48 -15.04 4.30
C VAL A 88 -9.40 -16.17 3.27
N ALA A 89 -10.42 -17.04 3.18
CA ALA A 89 -10.45 -18.14 2.22
C ALA A 89 -10.45 -17.65 0.76
N ALA A 90 -11.19 -16.60 0.43
CA ALA A 90 -11.16 -15.97 -0.89
C ALA A 90 -9.79 -15.35 -1.20
N ALA A 91 -9.18 -14.65 -0.24
CA ALA A 91 -7.85 -14.07 -0.39
C ALA A 91 -6.76 -15.13 -0.59
N VAL A 92 -6.85 -16.25 0.12
CA VAL A 92 -5.98 -17.44 -0.01
C VAL A 92 -6.19 -18.12 -1.36
N LEU A 93 -7.43 -18.34 -1.80
CA LEU A 93 -7.75 -18.96 -3.10
C LEU A 93 -7.18 -18.14 -4.26
N VAL A 94 -7.32 -16.81 -4.23
CA VAL A 94 -6.78 -15.92 -5.27
C VAL A 94 -5.25 -15.97 -5.34
N ARG A 95 -4.57 -16.13 -4.20
CA ARG A 95 -3.10 -16.32 -4.17
C ARG A 95 -2.69 -17.67 -4.74
N TRP A 96 -3.42 -18.72 -4.38
CA TRP A 96 -3.16 -20.08 -4.86
C TRP A 96 -3.33 -20.18 -6.38
N THR A 97 -4.39 -19.60 -6.95
CA THR A 97 -4.61 -19.61 -8.41
C THR A 97 -3.60 -18.76 -9.18
N VAL A 98 -3.12 -17.65 -8.60
CA VAL A 98 -1.98 -16.89 -9.15
C VAL A 98 -0.70 -17.74 -9.11
N GLY A 99 -0.47 -18.48 -8.02
CA GLY A 99 0.70 -19.34 -7.84
C GLY A 99 0.81 -20.53 -8.80
N LEU A 100 -0.27 -20.89 -9.50
CA LEU A 100 -0.23 -21.84 -10.62
C LEU A 100 0.59 -21.31 -11.81
N GLY A 101 0.73 -19.98 -11.93
CA GLY A 101 1.53 -19.32 -12.95
C GLY A 101 3.04 -19.57 -12.84
N PRO A 102 3.82 -19.10 -13.83
CA PRO A 102 5.28 -19.10 -13.78
C PRO A 102 5.84 -18.33 -12.56
N TYR A 103 7.10 -18.57 -12.22
CA TYR A 103 7.85 -17.83 -11.20
C TYR A 103 9.07 -17.15 -11.81
N SER A 104 9.70 -16.25 -11.06
CA SER A 104 10.85 -15.47 -11.53
C SER A 104 11.98 -16.35 -12.07
N GLY A 105 12.28 -16.19 -13.37
CA GLY A 105 13.28 -16.96 -14.10
C GLY A 105 13.00 -18.46 -14.29
N GLN A 106 11.73 -18.90 -14.28
CA GLN A 106 11.37 -20.29 -14.59
C GLN A 106 11.89 -20.70 -15.99
N GLY A 107 12.67 -21.77 -16.09
CA GLY A 107 13.26 -22.22 -17.35
C GLY A 107 14.34 -21.29 -17.94
N VAL A 108 14.93 -20.39 -17.16
CA VAL A 108 15.93 -19.40 -17.63
C VAL A 108 17.36 -19.71 -17.10
N PRO A 109 18.05 -20.74 -17.62
CA PRO A 109 19.46 -20.95 -17.32
C PRO A 109 20.34 -19.80 -17.88
N PRO A 110 21.56 -19.58 -17.35
CA PRO A 110 22.27 -20.41 -16.37
C PRO A 110 22.12 -19.94 -14.92
N ARG A 111 21.19 -19.02 -14.60
CA ARG A 111 21.04 -18.48 -13.24
C ARG A 111 19.62 -18.37 -12.69
N PHE A 112 18.58 -18.51 -13.52
CA PHE A 112 17.18 -18.41 -13.09
C PHE A 112 16.90 -17.04 -12.40
N GLY A 113 15.87 -16.94 -11.56
CA GLY A 113 15.44 -15.69 -10.91
C GLY A 113 15.25 -15.81 -9.40
N ASP A 114 14.40 -14.94 -8.83
CA ASP A 114 14.18 -14.84 -7.37
C ASP A 114 13.76 -16.18 -6.72
N TYR A 115 13.09 -17.06 -7.47
CA TYR A 115 12.71 -18.40 -7.00
C TYR A 115 13.94 -19.26 -6.65
N GLU A 116 14.92 -19.33 -7.54
CA GLU A 116 16.16 -20.09 -7.32
C GLU A 116 17.01 -19.45 -6.22
N ALA A 117 16.97 -18.12 -6.08
CA ALA A 117 17.60 -17.45 -4.95
C ALA A 117 17.01 -17.93 -3.60
N GLN A 118 15.67 -17.97 -3.47
CA GLN A 118 15.04 -18.49 -2.26
C GLN A 118 15.32 -19.99 -2.05
N ARG A 119 15.30 -20.80 -3.13
CA ARG A 119 15.59 -22.25 -3.07
C ARG A 119 17.03 -22.51 -2.61
N HIS A 120 18.00 -21.78 -3.16
CA HIS A 120 19.39 -21.91 -2.77
C HIS A 120 19.64 -21.45 -1.32
N TRP A 121 18.96 -20.41 -0.83
CA TRP A 121 19.06 -20.05 0.59
C TRP A 121 18.55 -21.16 1.52
N MET A 122 17.57 -21.96 1.10
CA MET A 122 17.11 -23.14 1.86
C MET A 122 18.14 -24.29 1.80
N GLU A 123 18.73 -24.57 0.64
CA GLU A 123 19.85 -25.50 0.45
C GLU A 123 21.06 -25.13 1.33
N LEU A 124 21.49 -23.87 1.27
CA LEU A 124 22.65 -23.33 1.97
C LEU A 124 22.50 -23.43 3.49
N THR A 125 21.34 -23.00 4.00
CA THR A 125 21.12 -22.89 5.45
C THR A 125 21.01 -24.24 6.16
N ILE A 126 20.60 -25.32 5.48
CA ILE A 126 20.57 -26.67 6.05
C ILE A 126 21.89 -27.44 5.93
N HIS A 127 22.75 -27.10 4.96
CA HIS A 127 24.03 -27.79 4.73
C HIS A 127 25.23 -27.12 5.39
N ARG A 128 25.19 -25.81 5.65
CA ARG A 128 26.34 -25.06 6.21
C ARG A 128 26.12 -24.66 7.67
N PRO A 129 27.18 -24.69 8.52
CA PRO A 129 27.14 -24.13 9.86
C PRO A 129 26.65 -22.68 9.86
N ILE A 130 25.85 -22.30 10.87
CA ILE A 130 25.15 -21.01 10.90
C ILE A 130 26.04 -19.78 10.66
N ARG A 131 27.28 -19.80 11.14
CA ARG A 131 28.23 -18.68 10.97
C ARG A 131 28.66 -18.49 9.51
N GLU A 132 28.66 -19.56 8.72
CA GLU A 132 29.10 -19.57 7.32
C GLU A 132 28.02 -19.09 6.34
N TRP A 133 26.75 -18.97 6.77
CA TRP A 133 25.61 -18.63 5.89
C TRP A 133 25.80 -17.32 5.08
N TYR A 134 26.55 -16.35 5.61
CA TYR A 134 26.86 -15.08 4.93
C TYR A 134 28.26 -15.05 4.30
N SER A 135 29.07 -16.06 4.58
CA SER A 135 30.48 -16.20 4.20
C SER A 135 30.69 -17.21 3.06
N ASP A 136 29.64 -17.77 2.48
CA ASP A 136 29.80 -18.68 1.34
C ASP A 136 30.45 -17.99 0.12
N HIS A 137 31.15 -18.79 -0.68
CA HIS A 137 32.00 -18.35 -1.79
C HIS A 137 31.63 -18.98 -3.15
N SER A 138 30.54 -19.75 -3.24
CA SER A 138 30.10 -20.42 -4.47
C SER A 138 29.75 -19.46 -5.61
N LYS A 139 29.43 -18.20 -5.29
CA LYS A 139 28.91 -17.17 -6.23
C LYS A 139 27.58 -17.57 -6.87
N TRP A 140 26.86 -18.51 -6.27
CA TRP A 140 25.49 -18.88 -6.61
C TRP A 140 24.54 -18.26 -5.59
N TRP A 141 23.72 -17.29 -6.02
CA TRP A 141 22.70 -16.59 -5.22
C TRP A 141 23.04 -16.31 -3.74
N ASP A 142 23.97 -15.36 -3.55
CA ASP A 142 24.38 -14.86 -2.23
C ASP A 142 23.19 -14.52 -1.29
N LEU A 143 23.35 -14.79 0.01
CA LEU A 143 22.36 -14.49 1.05
C LEU A 143 22.38 -12.99 1.40
N ASP A 144 21.68 -12.18 0.61
CA ASP A 144 21.62 -10.72 0.71
C ASP A 144 20.63 -10.18 1.79
N TYR A 145 19.86 -11.03 2.47
CA TYR A 145 18.81 -10.61 3.42
C TYR A 145 19.21 -10.86 4.89
N PRO A 146 18.72 -10.07 5.88
CA PRO A 146 19.12 -10.20 7.27
C PRO A 146 18.62 -11.49 7.97
N PRO A 147 19.13 -11.82 9.18
CA PRO A 147 19.04 -13.16 9.75
C PRO A 147 17.66 -13.80 9.88
N LEU A 148 16.57 -13.04 10.02
CA LEU A 148 15.22 -13.64 10.11
C LEU A 148 14.74 -14.23 8.78
N THR A 149 15.26 -13.77 7.63
CA THR A 149 15.11 -14.53 6.38
C THR A 149 15.88 -15.84 6.48
N ALA A 150 17.13 -15.83 6.92
CA ALA A 150 17.97 -17.02 6.98
C ALA A 150 17.40 -18.11 7.90
N TYR A 151 16.88 -17.73 9.08
CA TYR A 151 16.15 -18.67 9.96
C TYR A 151 14.88 -19.24 9.32
N VAL A 152 14.16 -18.46 8.50
CA VAL A 152 12.97 -18.93 7.77
C VAL A 152 13.36 -19.86 6.61
N SER A 153 14.40 -19.53 5.85
CA SER A 153 15.00 -20.42 4.83
C SER A 153 15.47 -21.74 5.45
N TRP A 154 16.08 -21.71 6.63
CA TRP A 154 16.51 -22.92 7.35
C TRP A 154 15.33 -23.82 7.73
N ILE A 155 14.25 -23.24 8.29
CA ILE A 155 13.04 -23.98 8.65
C ILE A 155 12.37 -24.58 7.39
N CYS A 156 12.26 -23.80 6.30
CA CYS A 156 11.71 -24.30 5.04
C CYS A 156 12.58 -25.40 4.42
N GLY A 157 13.90 -25.22 4.31
CA GLY A 157 14.81 -26.23 3.79
C GLY A 157 14.75 -27.53 4.58
N PHE A 158 14.70 -27.45 5.91
CA PHE A 158 14.63 -28.63 6.78
C PHE A 158 13.30 -29.39 6.67
N LEU A 159 12.19 -28.68 6.50
CA LEU A 159 10.88 -29.30 6.28
C LEU A 159 10.74 -29.86 4.86
N GLY A 160 11.26 -29.17 3.85
CA GLY A 160 11.22 -29.60 2.45
C GLY A 160 12.13 -30.80 2.17
N ALA A 161 13.36 -30.81 2.70
CA ALA A 161 14.28 -31.93 2.57
C ALA A 161 13.80 -33.23 3.25
N LYS A 162 12.85 -33.14 4.18
CA LYS A 162 12.13 -34.29 4.76
C LYS A 162 11.02 -34.85 3.87
N ILE A 163 10.56 -34.08 2.88
CA ILE A 163 9.58 -34.51 1.87
C ILE A 163 10.31 -35.09 0.67
N ASN A 164 11.28 -34.36 0.12
CA ASN A 164 12.26 -34.87 -0.84
C ASN A 164 13.60 -34.13 -0.66
N PRO A 165 14.72 -34.83 -0.37
CA PRO A 165 16.03 -34.19 -0.19
C PRO A 165 16.64 -33.63 -1.49
N GLU A 166 16.24 -34.12 -2.67
CA GLU A 166 16.76 -33.67 -3.96
C GLU A 166 16.53 -32.17 -4.21
N TRP A 167 15.40 -31.64 -3.73
CA TRP A 167 15.01 -30.23 -3.90
C TRP A 167 16.05 -29.24 -3.37
N PHE A 168 16.86 -29.68 -2.42
CA PHE A 168 17.84 -28.86 -1.69
C PHE A 168 19.22 -29.54 -1.58
N ALA A 169 19.49 -30.59 -2.37
CA ALA A 169 20.75 -31.33 -2.33
C ALA A 169 21.96 -30.42 -2.67
N TRP A 170 22.96 -30.39 -1.79
CA TRP A 170 24.08 -29.44 -1.84
C TRP A 170 24.83 -29.47 -3.18
N GLU A 171 24.91 -28.30 -3.83
CA GLU A 171 25.47 -28.03 -5.16
C GLU A 171 24.81 -28.72 -6.35
N THR A 172 24.27 -29.94 -6.19
CA THR A 172 23.63 -30.71 -7.27
C THR A 172 22.20 -30.26 -7.58
N SER A 173 21.53 -29.55 -6.65
CA SER A 173 20.17 -29.01 -6.83
C SER A 173 20.11 -27.59 -7.40
N ARG A 174 21.25 -27.01 -7.80
CA ARG A 174 21.31 -25.66 -8.38
C ARG A 174 20.50 -25.58 -9.67
N GLY A 175 19.42 -24.78 -9.66
CA GLY A 175 18.47 -24.70 -10.77
C GLY A 175 17.48 -25.87 -10.87
N TYR A 176 17.22 -26.58 -9.77
CA TYR A 176 16.26 -27.70 -9.75
C TYR A 176 14.82 -27.23 -9.95
N GLU A 177 14.22 -27.62 -11.08
CA GLU A 177 12.83 -27.32 -11.42
C GLU A 177 11.97 -28.61 -11.42
N SER A 178 10.90 -28.62 -10.61
CA SER A 178 9.88 -29.68 -10.64
C SER A 178 8.53 -29.13 -10.18
N VAL A 179 7.44 -29.83 -10.52
CA VAL A 179 6.07 -29.46 -10.11
C VAL A 179 5.92 -29.51 -8.59
N ASP A 180 6.48 -30.53 -7.94
CA ASP A 180 6.32 -30.73 -6.50
C ASP A 180 7.18 -29.75 -5.68
N ALA A 181 8.42 -29.47 -6.11
CA ALA A 181 9.22 -28.40 -5.50
C ALA A 181 8.54 -27.03 -5.66
N LYS A 182 7.96 -26.74 -6.84
CA LYS A 182 7.17 -25.53 -7.08
C LYS A 182 5.97 -25.45 -6.14
N LEU A 183 5.22 -26.55 -5.98
CA LEU A 183 4.07 -26.64 -5.08
C LEU A 183 4.48 -26.42 -3.61
N TYR A 184 5.57 -27.04 -3.17
CA TYR A 184 6.13 -26.86 -1.84
C TYR A 184 6.51 -25.39 -1.59
N MET A 185 7.30 -24.81 -2.49
CA MET A 185 7.79 -23.43 -2.39
C MET A 185 6.65 -22.40 -2.43
N ARG A 186 5.63 -22.60 -3.28
CA ARG A 186 4.41 -21.75 -3.28
C ARG A 186 3.63 -21.86 -1.96
N SER A 187 3.61 -23.06 -1.37
CA SER A 187 2.92 -23.32 -0.10
C SER A 187 3.60 -22.62 1.08
N THR A 188 4.95 -22.61 1.14
CA THR A 188 5.67 -21.92 2.24
C THR A 188 5.42 -20.41 2.21
N VAL A 189 5.44 -19.76 1.04
CA VAL A 189 5.07 -18.32 0.90
C VAL A 189 3.67 -18.07 1.46
N LEU A 190 2.68 -18.85 1.03
CA LEU A 190 1.28 -18.69 1.43
C LEU A 190 1.04 -18.95 2.93
N ILE A 191 1.72 -19.95 3.51
CA ILE A 191 1.64 -20.24 4.96
C ILE A 191 2.19 -19.06 5.76
N PHE A 192 3.36 -18.52 5.39
CA PHE A 192 3.93 -17.37 6.07
C PHE A 192 3.10 -16.08 5.87
N GLU A 193 2.52 -15.87 4.69
CA GLU A 193 1.59 -14.77 4.46
C GLU A 193 0.32 -14.90 5.33
N LEU A 194 -0.27 -16.10 5.42
CA LEU A 194 -1.45 -16.35 6.24
C LEU A 194 -1.19 -16.09 7.74
N LEU A 195 -0.07 -16.63 8.25
CA LEU A 195 0.31 -16.52 9.66
C LEU A 195 0.70 -15.10 10.06
N ILE A 196 1.34 -14.33 9.18
CA ILE A 196 1.95 -13.04 9.53
C ILE A 196 1.20 -11.85 8.92
N TYR A 197 0.95 -11.84 7.60
CA TYR A 197 0.31 -10.70 6.93
C TYR A 197 -1.21 -10.71 7.12
N ILE A 198 -1.90 -11.80 6.73
CA ILE A 198 -3.36 -11.86 6.77
C ILE A 198 -3.87 -11.69 8.20
N SER A 199 -3.23 -12.34 9.18
CA SER A 199 -3.53 -12.18 10.60
C SER A 199 -3.39 -10.71 11.07
N SER A 200 -2.31 -10.03 10.67
CA SER A 200 -2.07 -8.62 11.01
C SER A 200 -3.13 -7.69 10.42
N VAL A 201 -3.60 -7.96 9.19
CA VAL A 201 -4.61 -7.17 8.48
C VAL A 201 -6.00 -7.38 9.07
N VAL A 202 -6.35 -8.60 9.50
CA VAL A 202 -7.58 -8.88 10.25
C VAL A 202 -7.60 -8.08 11.56
N VAL A 203 -6.52 -8.11 12.33
CA VAL A 203 -6.42 -7.35 13.59
C VAL A 203 -6.38 -5.83 13.33
N PHE A 204 -5.72 -5.36 12.27
CA PHE A 204 -5.68 -3.95 11.90
C PHE A 204 -7.06 -3.42 11.54
N THR A 205 -7.81 -4.13 10.68
CA THR A 205 -9.13 -3.66 10.25
C THR A 205 -10.13 -3.64 11.39
N GLN A 206 -10.08 -4.62 12.29
CA GLN A 206 -10.84 -4.62 13.54
C GLN A 206 -10.49 -3.43 14.44
N ARG A 207 -9.19 -3.10 14.62
CA ARG A 207 -8.74 -1.99 15.48
C ARG A 207 -9.01 -0.61 14.86
N TRP A 208 -8.59 -0.38 13.63
CA TRP A 208 -8.67 0.93 12.96
C TRP A 208 -10.11 1.35 12.65
N PHE A 209 -10.95 0.40 12.25
CA PHE A 209 -12.36 0.65 11.91
C PHE A 209 -13.34 0.25 13.04
N ALA A 210 -12.87 0.01 14.27
CA ALA A 210 -13.69 -0.40 15.41
C ALA A 210 -14.96 0.45 15.62
N HIS A 211 -14.83 1.79 15.52
CA HIS A 211 -15.91 2.76 15.67
C HIS A 211 -16.67 3.05 14.35
N LYS A 212 -16.65 2.11 13.39
CA LYS A 212 -17.38 2.17 12.11
C LYS A 212 -18.28 0.95 11.96
N PRO A 213 -19.38 1.05 11.18
CA PRO A 213 -20.23 -0.10 10.87
C PRO A 213 -19.43 -1.30 10.37
N TRP A 214 -19.83 -2.51 10.76
CA TRP A 214 -19.12 -3.75 10.44
C TRP A 214 -18.91 -3.93 8.92
N THR A 215 -19.89 -3.51 8.11
CA THR A 215 -19.81 -3.39 6.65
C THR A 215 -18.55 -2.64 6.17
N ARG A 216 -18.14 -1.54 6.83
CA ARG A 216 -16.89 -0.83 6.51
C ARG A 216 -15.65 -1.63 6.91
N GLN A 217 -15.66 -2.26 8.08
CA GLN A 217 -14.55 -3.09 8.56
C GLN A 217 -14.26 -4.23 7.57
N HIS A 218 -15.32 -4.93 7.15
CA HIS A 218 -15.24 -6.03 6.19
C HIS A 218 -14.88 -5.57 4.76
N THR A 219 -15.38 -4.39 4.33
CA THR A 219 -14.97 -3.78 3.05
C THR A 219 -13.47 -3.46 3.03
N ALA A 220 -12.93 -2.90 4.12
CA ALA A 220 -11.50 -2.63 4.22
C ALA A 220 -10.68 -3.92 4.22
N LEU A 221 -11.13 -4.96 4.93
CA LEU A 221 -10.48 -6.27 4.98
C LEU A 221 -10.32 -6.86 3.58
N LEU A 222 -11.39 -6.94 2.80
CA LEU A 222 -11.34 -7.46 1.42
C LEU A 222 -10.45 -6.61 0.52
N LEU A 223 -10.51 -5.28 0.61
CA LEU A 223 -9.66 -4.39 -0.21
C LEU A 223 -8.17 -4.47 0.16
N ILE A 224 -7.80 -4.65 1.42
CA ILE A 224 -6.38 -4.81 1.81
C ILE A 224 -5.86 -6.21 1.45
N LEU A 225 -6.69 -7.25 1.62
CA LEU A 225 -6.28 -8.62 1.29
C LEU A 225 -6.21 -8.90 -0.21
N LEU A 226 -7.01 -8.21 -1.04
CA LEU A 226 -7.04 -8.35 -2.50
C LEU A 226 -6.24 -7.26 -3.24
N GLN A 227 -5.21 -6.71 -2.58
CA GLN A 227 -4.28 -5.75 -3.17
C GLN A 227 -3.45 -6.40 -4.29
N PRO A 228 -3.63 -6.02 -5.58
CA PRO A 228 -3.11 -6.79 -6.72
C PRO A 228 -1.59 -6.89 -6.76
N GLY A 229 -0.88 -5.77 -6.58
CA GLY A 229 0.59 -5.73 -6.65
C GLY A 229 1.29 -6.63 -5.62
N VAL A 230 0.72 -6.80 -4.42
CA VAL A 230 1.31 -7.69 -3.39
C VAL A 230 1.15 -9.16 -3.80
N ILE A 231 -0.04 -9.55 -4.25
CA ILE A 231 -0.33 -10.93 -4.70
C ILE A 231 0.52 -11.30 -5.92
N LEU A 232 0.66 -10.37 -6.88
CA LEU A 232 1.44 -10.60 -8.10
C LEU A 232 2.93 -10.81 -7.82
N ILE A 233 3.50 -10.11 -6.83
CA ILE A 233 4.93 -10.23 -6.52
C ILE A 233 5.22 -11.38 -5.56
N ASP A 234 4.43 -11.58 -4.49
CA ASP A 234 4.71 -12.68 -3.56
C ASP A 234 4.22 -14.03 -4.11
N SER A 235 2.94 -14.12 -4.51
CA SER A 235 2.36 -15.39 -5.00
C SER A 235 2.70 -15.69 -6.47
N GLY A 236 2.95 -14.67 -7.30
CA GLY A 236 3.30 -14.83 -8.72
C GLY A 236 4.81 -14.83 -8.97
N HIS A 237 5.48 -13.68 -8.82
CA HIS A 237 6.93 -13.51 -9.06
C HIS A 237 7.79 -14.42 -8.16
N PHE A 238 7.27 -14.79 -6.99
CA PHE A 238 7.93 -15.56 -5.92
C PHE A 238 8.79 -14.70 -4.98
N GLN A 239 8.16 -14.20 -3.93
CA GLN A 239 8.80 -13.39 -2.89
C GLN A 239 8.11 -13.57 -1.52
N TYR A 240 8.83 -13.22 -0.45
CA TYR A 240 8.33 -13.18 0.93
C TYR A 240 8.20 -11.73 1.46
N ASN A 241 7.75 -10.77 0.65
CA ASN A 241 7.65 -9.37 1.13
C ASN A 241 6.58 -9.22 2.22
N THR A 242 5.49 -9.97 2.10
CA THR A 242 4.36 -10.03 3.04
C THR A 242 4.76 -10.39 4.47
N VAL A 243 5.85 -11.14 4.68
CA VAL A 243 6.39 -11.37 6.03
C VAL A 243 6.86 -10.07 6.67
N MET A 244 7.71 -9.31 5.96
CA MET A 244 8.17 -8.00 6.42
C MET A 244 7.02 -6.99 6.52
N LEU A 245 6.14 -6.91 5.51
CA LEU A 245 5.00 -6.01 5.50
C LEU A 245 4.01 -6.34 6.64
N GLY A 246 3.76 -7.62 6.92
CA GLY A 246 2.92 -8.09 8.01
C GLY A 246 3.52 -7.83 9.39
N LEU A 247 4.85 -7.95 9.55
CA LEU A 247 5.55 -7.53 10.76
C LEU A 247 5.47 -5.99 10.97
N VAL A 248 5.48 -5.19 9.90
CA VAL A 248 5.20 -3.74 9.97
C VAL A 248 3.74 -3.46 10.37
N VAL A 249 2.75 -4.20 9.85
CA VAL A 249 1.34 -4.07 10.27
C VAL A 249 1.14 -4.53 11.72
N TRP A 250 1.85 -5.58 12.18
CA TRP A 250 1.87 -5.96 13.59
C TRP A 250 2.48 -4.87 14.48
N ALA A 251 3.58 -4.24 14.06
CA ALA A 251 4.15 -3.10 14.75
C ALA A 251 3.12 -1.95 14.86
N VAL A 252 2.47 -1.60 13.75
CA VAL A 252 1.34 -0.65 13.74
C VAL A 252 0.23 -1.08 14.70
N ASN A 253 -0.20 -2.35 14.70
CA ASN A 253 -1.23 -2.84 15.61
C ASN A 253 -0.86 -2.65 17.08
N PHE A 254 0.39 -2.90 17.47
CA PHE A 254 0.87 -2.65 18.83
C PHE A 254 0.91 -1.14 19.15
N PHE A 255 1.40 -0.29 18.23
CA PHE A 255 1.35 1.17 18.39
C PHE A 255 -0.09 1.71 18.49
N LEU A 256 -1.05 1.11 17.78
CA LEU A 256 -2.48 1.43 17.87
C LEU A 256 -3.09 1.02 19.22
N ALA A 257 -2.51 0.04 19.92
CA ALA A 257 -2.86 -0.34 21.29
C ALA A 257 -1.96 0.32 22.36
N ASP A 258 -1.09 1.28 21.96
CA ASP A 258 -0.08 1.93 22.82
C ASP A 258 0.93 0.96 23.48
N GLN A 259 1.02 -0.27 22.99
CA GLN A 259 1.98 -1.31 23.40
C GLN A 259 3.35 -1.07 22.73
N ASP A 260 3.90 0.12 22.90
CA ASP A 260 5.02 0.65 22.10
C ASP A 260 6.27 -0.27 22.09
N VAL A 261 6.55 -0.98 23.18
CA VAL A 261 7.65 -1.96 23.27
C VAL A 261 7.44 -3.14 22.31
N LEU A 262 6.24 -3.74 22.29
CA LEU A 262 5.93 -4.85 21.37
C LEU A 262 5.92 -4.36 19.91
N GLY A 263 5.53 -3.11 19.68
CA GLY A 263 5.62 -2.46 18.38
C GLY A 263 7.06 -2.32 17.89
N SER A 264 7.98 -1.90 18.78
CA SER A 264 9.42 -1.87 18.47
C SER A 264 9.99 -3.27 18.20
N VAL A 265 9.63 -4.29 18.99
CA VAL A 265 10.06 -5.68 18.74
C VAL A 265 9.59 -6.16 17.36
N ALA A 266 8.29 -6.04 17.05
CA ALA A 266 7.74 -6.43 15.75
C ALA A 266 8.39 -5.67 14.58
N PHE A 267 8.71 -4.39 14.76
CA PHE A 267 9.41 -3.60 13.75
C PHE A 267 10.88 -3.99 13.58
N CYS A 268 11.59 -4.34 14.66
CA CYS A 268 12.93 -4.92 14.59
C CYS A 268 12.95 -6.30 13.93
N LEU A 269 11.90 -7.11 14.10
CA LEU A 269 11.72 -8.37 13.35
C LEU A 269 11.47 -8.09 11.85
N ALA A 270 10.70 -7.05 11.50
CA ALA A 270 10.50 -6.66 10.10
C ALA A 270 11.83 -6.26 9.41
N LEU A 271 12.63 -5.43 10.09
CA LEU A 271 13.99 -5.06 9.69
C LEU A 271 14.91 -6.28 9.60
N GLY A 272 14.81 -7.20 10.57
CA GLY A 272 15.52 -8.46 10.60
C GLY A 272 15.12 -9.46 9.51
N PHE A 273 13.97 -9.27 8.85
CA PHE A 273 13.53 -10.10 7.74
C PHE A 273 13.98 -9.53 6.39
N LYS A 274 13.68 -8.26 6.11
CA LYS A 274 14.13 -7.53 4.91
C LYS A 274 14.52 -6.10 5.29
N GLN A 275 15.76 -5.73 4.99
CA GLN A 275 16.35 -4.42 5.28
C GLN A 275 15.58 -3.24 4.66
N MET A 276 14.79 -3.48 3.61
CA MET A 276 13.91 -2.48 2.99
C MET A 276 12.89 -1.87 3.97
N ALA A 277 12.55 -2.55 5.09
CA ALA A 277 11.76 -1.96 6.17
C ALA A 277 12.38 -0.67 6.78
N LEU A 278 13.66 -0.38 6.52
CA LEU A 278 14.27 0.92 6.79
C LEU A 278 13.50 2.09 6.19
N TYR A 279 12.77 1.90 5.08
CA TYR A 279 11.96 2.94 4.45
C TYR A 279 10.86 3.50 5.39
N PHE A 280 10.46 2.72 6.40
CA PHE A 280 9.51 3.10 7.45
C PHE A 280 10.19 3.64 8.72
N SER A 281 11.48 3.37 8.92
CA SER A 281 12.18 3.56 10.20
C SER A 281 12.18 5.02 10.69
N PRO A 282 12.42 6.05 9.85
CA PRO A 282 12.39 7.42 10.31
C PRO A 282 11.02 7.84 10.86
N ALA A 283 9.92 7.36 10.25
CA ALA A 283 8.57 7.65 10.72
C ALA A 283 8.23 6.93 12.04
N VAL A 284 8.62 5.66 12.20
CA VAL A 284 8.46 4.90 13.46
C VAL A 284 9.27 5.55 14.58
N PHE A 285 10.52 5.94 14.30
CA PHE A 285 11.39 6.66 15.23
C PHE A 285 10.79 8.01 15.64
N ALA A 286 10.39 8.84 14.67
CA ALA A 286 9.79 10.16 14.93
C ALA A 286 8.52 10.07 15.77
N TYR A 287 7.65 9.08 15.51
CA TYR A 287 6.45 8.82 16.29
C TYR A 287 6.77 8.43 17.74
N LEU A 288 7.68 7.47 17.95
CA LEU A 288 8.05 6.99 19.29
C LEU A 288 8.83 8.04 20.10
N LEU A 289 9.71 8.81 19.46
CA LEU A 289 10.41 9.95 20.07
C LEU A 289 9.40 11.03 20.50
N GLY A 290 8.46 11.39 19.61
CA GLY A 290 7.36 12.29 19.93
C GLY A 290 6.53 11.80 21.12
N LYS A 291 6.15 10.51 21.16
CA LYS A 291 5.45 9.91 22.32
C LYS A 291 6.29 9.89 23.60
N SER A 292 7.61 10.01 23.51
CA SER A 292 8.50 10.04 24.67
C SER A 292 8.62 11.45 25.24
N PHE A 293 8.81 12.48 24.40
CA PHE A 293 8.78 13.89 24.83
C PHE A 293 7.46 14.28 25.51
N ARG A 294 6.34 13.62 25.17
CA ARG A 294 5.03 13.84 25.82
C ARG A 294 4.91 13.27 27.24
N GLN A 295 5.93 12.62 27.79
CA GLN A 295 5.93 12.05 29.15
C GLN A 295 6.76 12.87 30.17
N GLY A 296 7.19 14.09 29.81
CA GLY A 296 8.11 14.89 30.64
C GLY A 296 9.53 14.34 30.65
N PHE A 297 10.47 14.99 31.35
CA PHE A 297 11.90 14.68 31.26
C PHE A 297 12.23 13.22 31.68
N PHE A 298 11.92 12.85 32.93
CA PHE A 298 12.19 11.49 33.43
C PHE A 298 11.37 10.41 32.71
N GLY A 299 10.11 10.69 32.36
CA GLY A 299 9.27 9.77 31.60
C GLY A 299 9.80 9.51 30.19
N CYS A 300 10.29 10.56 29.51
CA CYS A 300 10.96 10.46 28.22
C CYS A 300 12.19 9.56 28.32
N ILE A 301 13.10 9.82 29.28
CA ILE A 301 14.31 9.02 29.48
C ILE A 301 13.96 7.55 29.75
N TRP A 302 13.04 7.27 30.67
CA TRP A 302 12.63 5.91 31.00
C TRP A 302 11.99 5.16 29.82
N LYS A 303 11.24 5.88 28.98
CA LYS A 303 10.66 5.33 27.76
C LYS A 303 11.71 5.07 26.68
N LEU A 304 12.65 6.00 26.46
CA LEU A 304 13.75 5.81 25.52
C LEU A 304 14.65 4.65 25.94
N ILE A 305 14.91 4.46 27.24
CA ILE A 305 15.61 3.28 27.77
C ILE A 305 14.84 2.00 27.46
N LYS A 306 13.53 1.93 27.73
CA LYS A 306 12.70 0.76 27.41
C LYS A 306 12.66 0.41 25.93
N LEU A 307 12.54 1.41 25.05
CA LEU A 307 12.55 1.21 23.61
C LEU A 307 13.94 0.83 23.09
N GLY A 308 15.01 1.44 23.62
CA GLY A 308 16.39 1.10 23.31
C GLY A 308 16.74 -0.33 23.69
N MET A 309 16.38 -0.77 24.91
CA MET A 309 16.53 -2.17 25.32
C MET A 309 15.75 -3.13 24.42
N ALA A 310 14.51 -2.79 24.03
CA ALA A 310 13.72 -3.62 23.12
C ALA A 310 14.40 -3.80 21.75
N VAL A 311 14.97 -2.72 21.19
CA VAL A 311 15.73 -2.76 19.93
C VAL A 311 17.01 -3.58 20.08
N VAL A 312 17.84 -3.29 21.09
CA VAL A 312 19.14 -3.93 21.32
C VAL A 312 18.98 -5.43 21.61
N LEU A 313 18.00 -5.82 22.44
CA LEU A 313 17.75 -7.23 22.73
C LEU A 313 17.20 -7.98 21.50
N THR A 314 16.27 -7.39 20.74
CA THR A 314 15.70 -8.06 19.56
C THR A 314 16.76 -8.27 18.48
N LEU A 315 17.54 -7.23 18.16
CA LEU A 315 18.58 -7.33 17.14
C LEU A 315 19.78 -8.15 17.63
N GLY A 316 20.18 -8.01 18.90
CA GLY A 316 21.24 -8.81 19.52
C GLY A 316 20.91 -10.32 19.50
N LEU A 317 19.67 -10.71 19.78
CA LEU A 317 19.23 -12.10 19.65
C LEU A 317 19.29 -12.59 18.19
N LEU A 318 18.76 -11.81 17.23
CA LEU A 318 18.78 -12.19 15.81
C LEU A 318 20.19 -12.38 15.25
N PHE A 319 21.13 -11.49 15.60
CA PHE A 319 22.51 -11.51 15.12
C PHE A 319 23.46 -12.33 16.01
N SER A 320 22.99 -12.88 17.13
CA SER A 320 23.83 -13.56 18.14
C SER A 320 24.80 -14.65 17.61
N PRO A 321 24.51 -15.44 16.55
CA PRO A 321 25.47 -16.41 16.03
C PRO A 321 26.78 -15.79 15.51
N TRP A 322 26.71 -14.56 14.97
CA TRP A 322 27.80 -13.84 14.30
C TRP A 322 28.44 -12.77 15.20
N MET A 323 28.00 -12.63 16.45
CA MET A 323 28.54 -11.63 17.40
C MET A 323 29.88 -12.05 18.04
N GLN A 324 30.47 -13.17 17.64
CA GLN A 324 31.70 -13.70 18.27
C GLN A 324 32.99 -13.08 17.71
N SER A 325 32.99 -12.65 16.45
CA SER A 325 34.10 -11.94 15.82
C SER A 325 33.61 -10.65 15.14
N LYS A 326 34.53 -9.71 14.92
CA LYS A 326 34.20 -8.45 14.24
C LYS A 326 33.99 -8.68 12.74
N GLU A 327 34.72 -9.65 12.20
CA GLU A 327 34.70 -10.08 10.81
C GLU A 327 33.35 -10.70 10.44
N GLU A 328 32.81 -11.62 11.27
CA GLU A 328 31.51 -12.25 11.03
C GLU A 328 30.37 -11.22 10.97
N ILE A 329 30.19 -10.40 12.00
CA ILE A 329 29.09 -9.42 12.01
C ILE A 329 29.24 -8.36 10.90
N LEU A 330 30.47 -7.96 10.56
CA LEU A 330 30.72 -7.03 9.47
C LEU A 330 30.43 -7.66 8.09
N GLN A 331 30.72 -8.96 7.90
CA GLN A 331 30.36 -9.71 6.71
C GLN A 331 28.84 -9.79 6.55
N VAL A 332 28.07 -10.09 7.61
CA VAL A 332 26.60 -10.06 7.56
C VAL A 332 26.10 -8.66 7.15
N VAL A 333 26.66 -7.59 7.73
CA VAL A 333 26.29 -6.21 7.39
C VAL A 333 26.63 -5.86 5.93
N HIS A 334 27.78 -6.30 5.41
CA HIS A 334 28.16 -6.08 4.01
C HIS A 334 27.28 -6.85 3.01
N ARG A 335 26.81 -8.05 3.36
CA ARG A 335 25.81 -8.79 2.55
C ARG A 335 24.46 -8.06 2.52
N ILE A 336 24.00 -7.56 3.66
CA ILE A 336 22.72 -6.82 3.76
C ILE A 336 22.79 -5.46 3.03
N PHE A 337 23.93 -4.78 3.08
CA PHE A 337 24.12 -3.44 2.49
C PHE A 337 25.29 -3.43 1.48
N PRO A 338 25.07 -3.95 0.26
CA PRO A 338 26.11 -4.04 -0.76
C PRO A 338 26.41 -2.67 -1.40
N VAL A 339 27.30 -1.90 -0.75
CA VAL A 339 27.69 -0.50 -1.07
C VAL A 339 28.11 -0.27 -2.53
N PHE A 340 28.48 -1.32 -3.27
CA PHE A 340 29.11 -1.23 -4.60
C PHE A 340 28.32 -1.87 -5.75
N ARG A 341 27.04 -2.22 -5.60
CA ARG A 341 26.20 -2.56 -6.77
C ARG A 341 26.02 -1.33 -7.68
N GLY A 342 25.84 -1.55 -8.97
CA GLY A 342 25.81 -0.49 -9.98
C GLY A 342 24.62 0.48 -9.86
N LEU A 343 24.75 1.63 -10.51
CA LEU A 343 23.67 2.60 -10.71
C LEU A 343 22.64 2.07 -11.73
N TYR A 344 21.33 2.15 -11.39
CA TYR A 344 20.15 1.82 -12.21
C TYR A 344 20.40 0.86 -13.38
N GLN A 345 20.34 -0.45 -13.13
CA GLN A 345 20.27 -1.42 -14.24
C GLN A 345 18.86 -1.46 -14.84
N ASP A 346 17.84 -1.21 -14.02
CA ASP A 346 16.42 -1.38 -14.36
C ASP A 346 15.66 -0.04 -14.51
N LYS A 347 14.49 -0.09 -15.18
CA LYS A 347 13.72 1.10 -15.58
C LYS A 347 12.69 1.51 -14.52
N VAL A 348 13.16 1.68 -13.29
CA VAL A 348 12.32 1.97 -12.10
C VAL A 348 11.63 3.33 -12.20
N ALA A 349 10.37 3.41 -11.74
CA ALA A 349 9.55 4.62 -11.72
C ALA A 349 9.95 5.66 -10.63
N ASN A 350 11.24 5.99 -10.51
CA ASN A 350 11.75 7.00 -9.58
C ASN A 350 12.14 8.32 -10.28
N VAL A 351 12.40 9.38 -9.49
CA VAL A 351 12.69 10.72 -10.03
C VAL A 351 13.99 10.72 -10.84
N TRP A 352 14.99 9.98 -10.40
CA TRP A 352 16.30 9.94 -11.04
C TRP A 352 16.27 9.25 -12.41
N CYS A 353 15.46 8.21 -12.60
CA CYS A 353 15.24 7.59 -13.91
C CYS A 353 14.65 8.62 -14.89
N ALA A 354 13.59 9.32 -14.47
CA ALA A 354 12.93 10.36 -15.25
C ALA A 354 13.90 11.51 -15.63
N VAL A 355 14.66 12.04 -14.67
CA VAL A 355 15.62 13.12 -14.89
C VAL A 355 16.80 12.67 -15.76
N ASN A 356 17.28 11.43 -15.60
CA ASN A 356 18.40 10.90 -16.38
C ASN A 356 18.09 10.77 -17.88
N ILE A 357 16.83 10.56 -18.26
CA ILE A 357 16.42 10.51 -19.67
C ILE A 357 16.73 11.83 -20.39
N ALA A 358 16.44 12.97 -19.75
CA ALA A 358 16.63 14.31 -20.29
C ALA A 358 18.05 14.88 -20.05
N ILE A 359 18.58 14.76 -18.83
CA ILE A 359 19.83 15.44 -18.43
C ILE A 359 21.08 14.58 -18.64
N LYS A 360 20.94 13.25 -18.73
CA LYS A 360 22.05 12.28 -18.75
C LYS A 360 22.98 12.42 -17.54
N LEU A 361 22.46 12.10 -16.37
CA LEU A 361 23.15 12.29 -15.09
C LEU A 361 24.51 11.58 -15.02
N ARG A 362 24.63 10.40 -15.64
CA ARG A 362 25.89 9.62 -15.71
C ARG A 362 27.00 10.30 -16.52
N GLU A 363 26.65 11.17 -17.47
CA GLU A 363 27.60 11.87 -18.35
C GLU A 363 28.10 13.18 -17.70
N ARG A 364 27.51 13.60 -16.57
CA ARG A 364 27.77 14.90 -15.93
C ARG A 364 28.28 14.82 -14.49
N PHE A 365 28.08 13.69 -13.80
CA PHE A 365 28.38 13.54 -12.37
C PHE A 365 28.99 12.17 -12.07
N THR A 366 29.85 12.10 -11.06
CA THR A 366 30.39 10.81 -10.61
C THR A 366 29.31 10.00 -9.89
N ILE A 367 29.51 8.68 -9.81
CA ILE A 367 28.66 7.79 -9.01
C ILE A 367 28.59 8.25 -7.55
N GLN A 368 29.70 8.73 -6.97
CA GLN A 368 29.73 9.20 -5.58
C GLN A 368 28.86 10.45 -5.38
N ASP A 369 28.86 11.37 -6.35
CA ASP A 369 28.05 12.59 -6.27
C ASP A 369 26.57 12.27 -6.43
N LEU A 370 26.22 11.35 -7.33
CA LEU A 370 24.85 10.86 -7.47
C LEU A 370 24.36 10.14 -6.20
N VAL A 371 25.20 9.37 -5.51
CA VAL A 371 24.90 8.80 -4.18
C VAL A 371 24.65 9.91 -3.16
N ARG A 372 25.52 10.93 -3.09
CA ARG A 372 25.40 12.08 -2.17
C ARG A 372 24.10 12.86 -2.42
N PHE A 373 23.82 13.22 -3.67
CA PHE A 373 22.62 13.97 -4.05
C PHE A 373 21.34 13.19 -3.76
N SER A 374 21.31 11.88 -4.08
CA SER A 374 20.17 11.00 -3.76
C SER A 374 19.95 10.94 -2.25
N THR A 375 21.01 10.72 -1.47
CA THR A 375 20.95 10.66 -0.01
C THR A 375 20.40 11.96 0.58
N LEU A 376 20.95 13.11 0.19
CA LEU A 376 20.49 14.42 0.66
C LEU A 376 19.04 14.71 0.26
N ALA A 377 18.65 14.41 -0.97
CA ALA A 377 17.27 14.57 -1.43
C ALA A 377 16.29 13.69 -0.65
N THR A 378 16.61 12.41 -0.42
CA THR A 378 15.80 11.51 0.41
C THR A 378 15.64 12.05 1.83
N LEU A 379 16.75 12.39 2.51
CA LEU A 379 16.72 12.90 3.88
C LEU A 379 15.90 14.19 4.01
N LEU A 380 16.13 15.16 3.12
CA LEU A 380 15.41 16.45 3.13
C LEU A 380 13.92 16.29 2.80
N SER A 381 13.56 15.35 1.91
CA SER A 381 12.18 15.16 1.47
C SER A 381 11.24 14.62 2.56
N PHE A 382 11.71 13.71 3.43
CA PHE A 382 10.88 13.22 4.54
C PHE A 382 10.98 14.08 5.81
N LEU A 383 12.02 14.91 5.96
CA LEU A 383 12.28 15.69 7.18
C LEU A 383 11.06 16.50 7.69
N PRO A 384 10.27 17.20 6.84
CA PRO A 384 9.07 17.90 7.30
C PRO A 384 8.04 16.98 7.95
N SER A 385 7.83 15.78 7.38
CA SER A 385 6.94 14.76 7.93
C SER A 385 7.44 14.28 9.30
N LEU A 386 8.75 14.10 9.48
CA LEU A 386 9.32 13.69 10.77
C LEU A 386 9.18 14.76 11.84
N VAL A 387 9.51 16.02 11.53
CA VAL A 387 9.37 17.14 12.48
C VAL A 387 7.91 17.31 12.92
N HIS A 388 6.97 17.20 11.98
CA HIS A 388 5.54 17.20 12.28
C HIS A 388 5.13 16.03 13.18
N LEU A 389 5.65 14.82 12.91
CA LEU A 389 5.30 13.60 13.65
C LEU A 389 5.89 13.56 15.07
N VAL A 390 7.12 14.06 15.27
CA VAL A 390 7.70 14.30 16.61
C VAL A 390 6.85 15.31 17.39
N ALA A 391 6.46 16.42 16.75
CA ALA A 391 5.64 17.44 17.40
C ALA A 391 4.23 16.94 17.74
N LYS A 392 3.60 16.14 16.86
CA LYS A 392 2.20 15.70 16.95
C LYS A 392 2.08 14.18 16.67
N PRO A 393 2.53 13.32 17.61
CA PRO A 393 2.60 11.86 17.45
C PRO A 393 1.22 11.18 17.57
N THR A 394 0.33 11.45 16.61
CA THR A 394 -1.01 10.84 16.56
C THR A 394 -0.98 9.51 15.80
N LYS A 395 -1.91 8.60 16.13
CA LYS A 395 -2.03 7.29 15.46
C LYS A 395 -2.28 7.39 13.95
N ARG A 396 -2.92 8.47 13.47
CA ARG A 396 -3.06 8.79 12.03
C ARG A 396 -1.86 9.52 11.43
N GLY A 397 -1.17 10.34 12.24
CA GLY A 397 0.12 10.91 11.87
C GLY A 397 1.16 9.83 11.58
N LEU A 398 1.17 8.73 12.34
CA LEU A 398 2.04 7.58 12.08
C LEU A 398 1.80 7.01 10.67
N ILE A 399 0.55 6.71 10.29
CA ILE A 399 0.27 6.09 8.98
C ILE A 399 0.68 7.03 7.83
N TYR A 400 0.33 8.33 7.90
CA TYR A 400 0.81 9.29 6.90
C TYR A 400 2.34 9.45 6.91
N GLY A 401 3.00 9.37 8.08
CA GLY A 401 4.46 9.35 8.19
C GLY A 401 5.09 8.14 7.50
N LEU A 402 4.51 6.94 7.66
CA LEU A 402 4.93 5.73 6.96
C LEU A 402 4.83 5.92 5.44
N ILE A 403 3.72 6.50 4.94
CA ILE A 403 3.53 6.82 3.52
C ILE A 403 4.61 7.81 3.03
N ASN A 404 4.75 8.95 3.70
CA ASN A 404 5.64 10.02 3.26
C ASN A 404 7.12 9.62 3.33
N SER A 405 7.53 8.90 4.38
CA SER A 405 8.87 8.32 4.51
C SER A 405 9.15 7.32 3.39
N SER A 406 8.28 6.33 3.18
CA SER A 406 8.54 5.27 2.19
C SER A 406 8.40 5.74 0.74
N LEU A 407 7.53 6.71 0.44
CA LEU A 407 7.52 7.41 -0.86
C LEU A 407 8.80 8.23 -1.07
N SER A 408 9.29 8.94 -0.05
CA SER A 408 10.58 9.66 -0.13
C SER A 408 11.75 8.74 -0.45
N PHE A 409 11.84 7.58 0.20
CA PHE A 409 12.86 6.57 -0.14
C PHE A 409 12.66 6.03 -1.56
N PHE A 410 11.44 5.62 -1.96
CA PHE A 410 11.18 5.08 -3.30
C PHE A 410 11.48 6.09 -4.42
N LEU A 411 11.11 7.36 -4.25
CA LEU A 411 11.27 8.39 -5.28
C LEU A 411 12.71 8.89 -5.43
N LEU A 412 13.47 8.96 -4.33
CA LEU A 412 14.71 9.73 -4.26
C LEU A 412 15.96 8.93 -3.80
N SER A 413 15.84 7.65 -3.42
CA SER A 413 17.04 6.85 -3.12
C SER A 413 17.85 6.54 -4.37
N PHE A 414 19.15 6.33 -4.20
CA PHE A 414 20.11 6.01 -5.27
C PHE A 414 19.89 4.64 -5.91
N GLN A 415 19.46 3.66 -5.10
CA GLN A 415 19.06 2.33 -5.53
C GLN A 415 17.65 2.06 -5.02
N VAL A 416 16.81 1.62 -5.95
CA VAL A 416 15.38 1.34 -5.81
C VAL A 416 15.10 0.21 -6.81
N HIS A 417 14.13 -0.66 -6.53
CA HIS A 417 13.61 -1.65 -7.49
C HIS A 417 12.11 -1.42 -7.72
N GLU A 418 11.56 -1.84 -8.86
CA GLU A 418 10.13 -1.74 -9.19
C GLU A 418 9.27 -2.30 -8.05
N LYS A 419 9.63 -3.50 -7.57
CA LYS A 419 9.03 -4.24 -6.44
C LYS A 419 8.94 -3.42 -5.15
N SER A 420 9.79 -2.42 -4.94
CA SER A 420 9.81 -1.62 -3.71
C SER A 420 8.68 -0.58 -3.62
N ILE A 421 7.89 -0.36 -4.68
CA ILE A 421 6.64 0.44 -4.61
C ILE A 421 5.62 -0.17 -3.64
N LEU A 422 5.73 -1.47 -3.33
CA LEU A 422 4.89 -2.14 -2.34
C LEU A 422 5.03 -1.56 -0.92
N LEU A 423 6.18 -0.96 -0.59
CA LEU A 423 6.41 -0.38 0.73
C LEU A 423 5.52 0.85 0.99
N PRO A 424 5.48 1.89 0.12
CA PRO A 424 4.46 2.94 0.24
C PRO A 424 3.04 2.46 -0.08
N ALA A 425 2.86 1.44 -0.93
CA ALA A 425 1.53 0.88 -1.20
C ALA A 425 0.86 0.30 0.05
N LEU A 426 1.62 -0.31 0.98
CA LEU A 426 1.09 -0.87 2.23
C LEU A 426 0.31 0.17 3.05
N PRO A 427 0.91 1.23 3.62
CA PRO A 427 0.19 2.18 4.48
C PRO A 427 -0.83 3.04 3.72
N ILE A 428 -0.68 3.22 2.39
CA ILE A 428 -1.74 3.79 1.55
C ILE A 428 -2.98 2.88 1.54
N THR A 429 -2.78 1.57 1.41
CA THR A 429 -3.88 0.57 1.38
C THR A 429 -4.49 0.36 2.77
N LEU A 430 -3.72 0.49 3.86
CA LEU A 430 -4.28 0.57 5.21
C LEU A 430 -5.27 1.74 5.38
N LEU A 431 -5.11 2.83 4.61
CA LEU A 431 -6.05 3.96 4.56
C LEU A 431 -7.14 3.84 3.48
N ILE A 432 -7.35 2.69 2.83
CA ILE A 432 -8.24 2.55 1.66
C ILE A 432 -9.70 3.00 1.88
N LEU A 433 -10.21 3.10 3.11
CA LEU A 433 -11.53 3.67 3.41
C LEU A 433 -11.50 5.08 4.06
N ASP A 434 -10.33 5.59 4.41
CA ASP A 434 -10.12 7.01 4.76
C ASP A 434 -9.74 7.84 3.52
N GLU A 435 -9.16 7.22 2.47
CA GLU A 435 -8.63 7.87 1.25
C GLU A 435 -9.10 7.21 -0.07
N PRO A 436 -10.40 6.91 -0.30
CA PRO A 436 -10.77 5.78 -1.16
C PRO A 436 -10.33 5.87 -2.61
N ALA A 437 -10.59 7.00 -3.27
CA ALA A 437 -10.23 7.19 -4.68
C ALA A 437 -8.71 7.23 -4.93
N LEU A 438 -7.93 7.69 -3.95
CA LEU A 438 -6.48 7.82 -4.07
C LEU A 438 -5.76 6.54 -3.67
N GLY A 439 -6.26 5.80 -2.68
CA GLY A 439 -5.79 4.44 -2.40
C GLY A 439 -6.11 3.46 -3.54
N ALA A 440 -7.27 3.63 -4.21
CA ALA A 440 -7.62 2.89 -5.42
C ALA A 440 -6.65 3.18 -6.58
N LEU A 441 -6.52 4.46 -6.97
CA LEU A 441 -5.63 4.86 -8.07
C LEU A 441 -4.15 4.60 -7.80
N PHE A 442 -3.68 4.77 -6.57
CA PHE A 442 -2.28 4.47 -6.23
C PHE A 442 -1.96 2.99 -6.48
N ASN A 443 -2.83 2.08 -6.06
CA ASN A 443 -2.62 0.65 -6.28
C ASN A 443 -2.74 0.25 -7.76
N THR A 444 -3.63 0.89 -8.52
CA THR A 444 -3.69 0.75 -9.98
C THR A 444 -2.35 1.16 -10.61
N LEU A 445 -1.80 2.32 -10.23
CA LEU A 445 -0.54 2.84 -10.76
C LEU A 445 0.68 2.04 -10.29
N ALA A 446 0.73 1.62 -9.02
CA ALA A 446 1.79 0.78 -8.46
C ALA A 446 1.83 -0.62 -9.09
N THR A 447 0.66 -1.16 -9.45
CA THR A 447 0.59 -2.43 -10.18
C THR A 447 1.06 -2.24 -11.62
N PHE A 448 0.60 -1.18 -12.29
CA PHE A 448 1.07 -0.81 -13.64
C PHE A 448 2.59 -0.57 -13.70
N SER A 449 3.18 0.09 -12.69
CA SER A 449 4.62 0.37 -12.65
C SER A 449 5.49 -0.89 -12.49
N MET A 450 4.89 -2.04 -12.19
CA MET A 450 5.56 -3.34 -12.16
C MET A 450 5.24 -4.21 -13.39
N PHE A 451 4.43 -3.72 -14.35
CA PHE A 451 4.06 -4.50 -15.53
C PHE A 451 5.25 -4.99 -16.38
N PRO A 452 6.32 -4.20 -16.64
CA PRO A 452 7.45 -4.68 -17.45
C PRO A 452 8.15 -5.90 -16.81
N LEU A 453 8.25 -5.92 -15.48
CA LEU A 453 8.76 -7.05 -14.71
C LEU A 453 7.81 -8.25 -14.82
N LEU A 454 6.51 -8.05 -14.55
CA LEU A 454 5.51 -9.13 -14.60
C LEU A 454 5.33 -9.71 -16.03
N ARG A 455 5.58 -8.91 -17.08
CA ARG A 455 5.61 -9.38 -18.47
C ARG A 455 6.84 -10.24 -18.75
N HIS A 456 8.02 -9.87 -18.25
CA HIS A 456 9.25 -10.64 -18.39
C HIS A 456 9.12 -12.03 -17.75
N GLU A 457 8.45 -12.11 -16.59
CA GLU A 457 8.24 -13.35 -15.84
C GLU A 457 6.94 -14.08 -16.26
N GLU A 458 6.41 -13.80 -17.46
CA GLU A 458 5.21 -14.39 -18.09
C GLU A 458 3.87 -14.28 -17.31
N LEU A 459 3.81 -13.51 -16.22
CA LEU A 459 2.63 -13.30 -15.35
C LEU A 459 1.57 -12.34 -15.93
N THR A 460 1.55 -12.17 -17.25
CA THR A 460 0.72 -11.18 -17.96
C THR A 460 -0.78 -11.43 -17.75
N THR A 461 -1.22 -12.69 -17.72
CA THR A 461 -2.63 -13.06 -17.52
C THR A 461 -3.09 -12.74 -16.10
N GLN A 462 -2.29 -13.12 -15.10
CA GLN A 462 -2.54 -12.86 -13.68
C GLN A 462 -2.61 -11.35 -13.41
N TYR A 463 -1.71 -10.58 -14.03
CA TYR A 463 -1.69 -9.12 -13.99
C TYR A 463 -3.01 -8.51 -14.47
N TYR A 464 -3.47 -8.82 -15.68
CA TYR A 464 -4.69 -8.23 -16.23
C TYR A 464 -5.94 -8.64 -15.45
N VAL A 465 -6.04 -9.90 -15.01
CA VAL A 465 -7.16 -10.39 -14.19
C VAL A 465 -7.23 -9.66 -12.85
N LEU A 466 -6.10 -9.55 -12.12
CA LEU A 466 -6.08 -8.88 -10.82
C LEU A 466 -6.24 -7.36 -10.90
N LEU A 467 -5.66 -6.71 -11.93
CA LEU A 467 -5.85 -5.28 -12.16
C LEU A 467 -7.31 -4.95 -12.54
N GLY A 468 -7.92 -5.77 -13.40
CA GLY A 468 -9.34 -5.65 -13.75
C GLY A 468 -10.26 -5.85 -12.54
N LEU A 469 -10.00 -6.87 -11.72
CA LEU A 469 -10.72 -7.11 -10.46
C LEU A 469 -10.56 -5.93 -9.49
N TRP A 470 -9.35 -5.40 -9.32
CA TRP A 470 -9.08 -4.22 -8.48
C TRP A 470 -9.85 -2.99 -8.93
N VAL A 471 -9.81 -2.66 -10.22
CA VAL A 471 -10.54 -1.53 -10.79
C VAL A 471 -12.05 -1.74 -10.59
N TRP A 472 -12.60 -2.90 -10.89
CA TRP A 472 -14.02 -3.21 -10.68
C TRP A 472 -14.46 -3.08 -9.21
N MET A 473 -13.68 -3.61 -8.26
CA MET A 473 -13.96 -3.49 -6.83
C MET A 473 -13.97 -2.02 -6.38
N THR A 474 -13.10 -1.18 -6.96
CA THR A 474 -12.86 0.20 -6.53
C THR A 474 -13.59 1.27 -7.36
N THR A 475 -14.19 0.99 -8.52
CA THR A 475 -14.91 1.98 -9.35
C THR A 475 -15.91 2.86 -8.54
N GLY A 476 -16.54 2.29 -7.51
CA GLY A 476 -17.43 3.02 -6.61
C GLY A 476 -16.79 4.16 -5.80
N THR A 477 -15.46 4.25 -5.69
CA THR A 477 -14.78 5.31 -4.93
C THR A 477 -14.83 6.68 -5.60
N PHE A 478 -15.09 6.74 -6.92
CA PHE A 478 -15.01 7.98 -7.70
C PHE A 478 -16.35 8.76 -7.78
N SER A 479 -17.45 8.23 -7.25
CA SER A 479 -18.78 8.86 -7.43
C SER A 479 -18.84 10.31 -6.90
N ASN A 480 -18.29 10.54 -5.70
CA ASN A 480 -18.42 11.79 -4.95
C ASN A 480 -17.11 12.59 -4.85
N VAL A 481 -16.13 12.35 -5.73
CA VAL A 481 -14.90 13.15 -5.78
C VAL A 481 -15.02 14.32 -6.75
N SER A 482 -14.10 15.29 -6.65
CA SER A 482 -14.06 16.49 -7.48
C SER A 482 -13.90 16.14 -8.97
N SER A 483 -14.39 17.02 -9.86
CA SER A 483 -14.28 16.86 -11.31
C SER A 483 -12.83 16.70 -11.77
N LEU A 484 -11.88 17.39 -11.11
CA LEU A 484 -10.45 17.22 -11.35
C LEU A 484 -9.96 15.80 -11.03
N LEU A 485 -10.35 15.22 -9.89
CA LEU A 485 -9.91 13.86 -9.55
C LEU A 485 -10.62 12.79 -10.42
N LYS A 486 -11.87 13.05 -10.87
CA LYS A 486 -12.55 12.23 -11.88
C LYS A 486 -11.81 12.27 -13.22
N PHE A 487 -11.40 13.46 -13.67
CA PHE A 487 -10.62 13.64 -14.89
C PHE A 487 -9.25 12.95 -14.80
N LEU A 488 -8.49 13.17 -13.72
CA LEU A 488 -7.19 12.52 -13.50
C LEU A 488 -7.31 11.00 -13.40
N SER A 489 -8.37 10.48 -12.79
CA SER A 489 -8.69 9.04 -12.76
C SER A 489 -8.92 8.49 -14.17
N ALA A 490 -9.75 9.17 -14.98
CA ALA A 490 -10.05 8.76 -16.34
C ALA A 490 -8.82 8.84 -17.26
N LEU A 491 -8.04 9.92 -17.15
CA LEU A 491 -6.79 10.11 -17.88
C LEU A 491 -5.76 9.02 -17.53
N ASN A 492 -5.60 8.68 -16.25
CA ASN A 492 -4.67 7.63 -15.82
C ASN A 492 -5.08 6.26 -16.39
N LEU A 493 -6.37 5.90 -16.33
CA LEU A 493 -6.85 4.64 -16.91
C LEU A 493 -6.73 4.62 -18.44
N LEU A 494 -7.00 5.74 -19.11
CA LEU A 494 -6.85 5.89 -20.56
C LEU A 494 -5.39 5.76 -21.00
N VAL A 495 -4.45 6.38 -20.29
CA VAL A 495 -3.01 6.28 -20.59
C VAL A 495 -2.50 4.85 -20.36
N ILE A 496 -2.87 4.21 -19.23
CA ILE A 496 -2.52 2.81 -18.96
C ILE A 496 -3.07 1.88 -20.06
N ALA A 497 -4.34 2.02 -20.43
CA ALA A 497 -4.94 1.23 -21.51
C ALA A 497 -4.26 1.49 -22.86
N SER A 498 -3.95 2.75 -23.20
CA SER A 498 -3.30 3.11 -24.46
C SER A 498 -1.86 2.59 -24.54
N MET A 499 -1.13 2.57 -23.42
CA MET A 499 0.20 1.97 -23.34
C MET A 499 0.14 0.45 -23.51
N HIS A 500 -0.79 -0.26 -22.85
CA HIS A 500 -0.97 -1.70 -23.04
C HIS A 500 -1.39 -2.08 -24.47
N LEU A 501 -2.30 -1.33 -25.08
CA LEU A 501 -2.70 -1.55 -26.48
C LEU A 501 -1.53 -1.26 -27.44
N GLY A 502 -0.77 -0.19 -27.19
CA GLY A 502 0.46 0.10 -27.93
C GLY A 502 1.48 -1.04 -27.85
N GLU A 503 1.79 -1.51 -26.64
CA GLU A 503 2.77 -2.57 -26.36
C GLU A 503 2.31 -3.98 -26.78
N MET A 504 1.05 -4.11 -27.21
CA MET A 504 0.45 -5.33 -27.77
C MET A 504 0.42 -5.32 -29.30
N PHE A 505 0.14 -4.18 -29.94
CA PHE A 505 -0.10 -4.08 -31.38
C PHE A 505 0.99 -3.33 -32.17
N VAL A 506 1.90 -2.62 -31.50
CA VAL A 506 2.96 -1.82 -32.13
C VAL A 506 4.31 -2.22 -31.54
N ALA A 507 5.21 -2.72 -32.39
CA ALA A 507 6.57 -3.02 -31.98
C ALA A 507 7.33 -1.71 -31.62
N PRO A 508 8.16 -1.70 -30.56
CA PRO A 508 8.98 -0.54 -30.24
C PRO A 508 9.95 -0.24 -31.41
N PRO A 509 10.17 1.03 -31.79
CA PRO A 509 11.12 1.37 -32.85
C PRO A 509 12.52 0.86 -32.51
N ALA A 510 13.26 0.33 -33.49
CA ALA A 510 14.59 -0.27 -33.27
C ALA A 510 15.61 0.67 -32.59
N ARG A 511 15.43 1.99 -32.70
CA ARG A 511 16.24 3.02 -32.00
C ARG A 511 15.95 3.10 -30.49
N TYR A 512 14.77 2.66 -30.06
CA TYR A 512 14.25 2.77 -28.69
C TYR A 512 13.55 1.45 -28.26
N PRO A 513 14.27 0.31 -28.14
CA PRO A 513 13.67 -0.98 -27.82
C PRO A 513 12.90 -0.97 -26.48
N ASP A 514 13.40 -0.22 -25.50
CA ASP A 514 12.81 -0.07 -24.16
C ASP A 514 11.64 0.93 -24.07
N LEU A 515 11.12 1.45 -25.20
CA LEU A 515 10.20 2.60 -25.23
C LEU A 515 9.03 2.50 -24.23
N TYR A 516 8.34 1.37 -24.19
CA TYR A 516 7.16 1.19 -23.33
C TYR A 516 7.51 1.10 -21.83
N ALA A 517 8.61 0.44 -21.48
CA ALA A 517 9.10 0.40 -20.10
C ALA A 517 9.52 1.81 -19.62
N VAL A 518 10.17 2.60 -20.49
CA VAL A 518 10.54 3.99 -20.21
C VAL A 518 9.31 4.90 -20.08
N LEU A 519 8.31 4.76 -20.95
CA LEU A 519 7.06 5.52 -20.87
C LEU A 519 6.25 5.20 -19.61
N ASN A 520 6.19 3.92 -19.23
CA ASN A 520 5.57 3.47 -17.98
C ASN A 520 6.30 4.07 -16.76
N SER A 521 7.63 3.96 -16.71
CA SER A 521 8.47 4.56 -15.68
C SER A 521 8.20 6.07 -15.51
N LEU A 522 8.21 6.83 -16.61
CA LEU A 522 7.94 8.26 -16.62
C LEU A 522 6.55 8.61 -16.10
N TRP A 523 5.49 7.94 -16.59
CA TRP A 523 4.11 8.19 -16.18
C TRP A 523 3.90 7.86 -14.69
N SER A 524 4.41 6.70 -14.28
CA SER A 524 4.33 6.22 -12.90
C SER A 524 5.09 7.14 -11.93
N ALA A 525 6.33 7.54 -12.26
CA ALA A 525 7.12 8.46 -11.46
C ALA A 525 6.41 9.81 -11.25
N ALA A 526 5.85 10.40 -12.32
CA ALA A 526 5.09 11.64 -12.23
C ALA A 526 3.86 11.50 -11.30
N GLY A 527 3.12 10.40 -11.41
CA GLY A 527 2.00 10.10 -10.52
C GLY A 527 2.46 9.94 -9.06
N PHE A 528 3.52 9.18 -8.79
CA PHE A 528 4.04 8.97 -7.43
C PHE A 528 4.55 10.25 -6.76
N VAL A 529 5.15 11.19 -7.52
CA VAL A 529 5.50 12.52 -7.01
C VAL A 529 4.25 13.32 -6.58
N LEU A 530 3.16 13.25 -7.36
CA LEU A 530 1.88 13.88 -6.98
C LEU A 530 1.29 13.26 -5.71
N TYR A 531 1.38 11.93 -5.53
CA TYR A 531 0.97 11.27 -4.29
C TYR A 531 1.83 11.67 -3.09
N TRP A 532 3.15 11.77 -3.27
CA TRP A 532 4.06 12.21 -2.20
C TRP A 532 3.76 13.65 -1.74
N ALA A 533 3.52 14.57 -2.68
CA ALA A 533 3.09 15.93 -2.36
C ALA A 533 1.72 15.94 -1.65
N TYR A 534 0.77 15.12 -2.13
CA TYR A 534 -0.56 15.00 -1.55
C TYR A 534 -0.56 14.46 -0.12
N PHE A 535 0.16 13.36 0.15
CA PHE A 535 0.19 12.74 1.47
C PHE A 535 0.99 13.57 2.49
N ASN A 536 1.97 14.36 2.06
CA ASN A 536 2.55 15.42 2.90
C ASN A 536 1.47 16.46 3.26
N TYR A 537 0.79 17.05 2.27
CA TYR A 537 -0.30 18.00 2.51
C TYR A 537 -1.39 17.44 3.46
N ARG A 538 -1.79 16.18 3.31
CA ARG A 538 -2.76 15.51 4.20
C ARG A 538 -2.24 15.32 5.61
N GLN A 539 -0.96 15.01 5.81
CA GLN A 539 -0.35 14.94 7.14
C GLN A 539 -0.40 16.30 7.85
N PHE A 540 -0.01 17.38 7.16
CA PHE A 540 0.00 18.73 7.72
C PHE A 540 -1.41 19.30 7.95
N THR A 541 -2.41 18.95 7.14
CA THR A 541 -3.78 19.45 7.31
C THR A 541 -4.62 18.59 8.26
N MET A 542 -4.76 17.29 8.01
CA MET A 542 -5.78 16.47 8.70
C MET A 542 -5.36 15.96 10.09
N VAL A 543 -4.07 15.90 10.41
CA VAL A 543 -3.63 15.63 11.78
C VAL A 543 -3.90 16.83 12.71
N ASN A 544 -4.09 18.03 12.13
CA ASN A 544 -4.40 19.25 12.86
C ASN A 544 -5.92 19.51 13.01
N THR A 545 -6.80 18.63 12.51
CA THR A 545 -8.26 18.77 12.60
C THR A 545 -8.84 17.95 13.77
N PRO A 546 -9.16 18.55 14.93
CA PRO A 546 -9.74 17.81 16.06
C PRO A 546 -11.22 17.48 15.81
N LYS A 547 -11.55 16.23 15.46
CA LYS A 547 -12.96 15.75 15.42
C LYS A 547 -13.16 14.23 15.55
N MET A 548 -12.81 13.69 16.71
CA MET A 548 -13.69 12.77 17.46
C MET A 548 -13.36 12.92 18.95
N GLY A 549 -14.38 12.92 19.80
CA GLY A 549 -14.29 13.61 21.09
C GLY A 549 -13.81 12.77 22.26
N PHE A 550 -12.73 13.23 22.92
CA PHE A 550 -12.57 13.08 24.36
C PHE A 550 -12.79 14.44 25.03
N ARG A 551 -14.06 14.83 25.18
CA ARG A 551 -14.42 15.94 26.08
C ARG A 551 -14.46 15.36 27.49
N ILE A 552 -13.32 15.39 28.19
CA ILE A 552 -13.28 15.02 29.61
C ILE A 552 -14.23 15.98 30.33
N THR A 553 -15.38 15.46 30.76
CA THR A 553 -16.28 16.15 31.66
C THR A 553 -15.57 16.28 32.99
N LYS A 554 -15.13 17.50 33.33
CA LYS A 554 -14.74 17.82 34.71
C LYS A 554 -15.91 17.44 35.60
N SER A 555 -15.69 16.50 36.52
CA SER A 555 -16.69 16.15 37.53
C SER A 555 -17.10 17.43 38.26
N LYS A 556 -18.39 17.77 38.24
CA LYS A 556 -18.93 18.74 39.18
C LYS A 556 -18.92 18.06 40.55
N SER A 557 -17.99 18.45 41.40
CA SER A 557 -18.10 18.16 42.83
C SER A 557 -19.37 18.82 43.33
N TYR A 558 -20.40 18.02 43.57
CA TYR A 558 -21.50 18.43 44.42
C TYR A 558 -20.92 18.62 45.82
N LYS A 559 -20.92 19.85 46.33
CA LYS A 559 -20.83 20.06 47.77
C LYS A 559 -22.12 19.51 48.36
N LEU A 560 -22.01 18.52 49.23
CA LEU A 560 -23.02 18.30 50.25
C LEU A 560 -22.99 19.50 51.21
N ALA A 561 -24.18 19.89 51.64
CA ALA A 561 -24.46 20.81 52.74
C ALA A 561 -25.45 20.07 53.67
#